data_AF-A0A402CW41-F1
#
_entry.id   AF-A0A402CW41-F1
#
_cell.length_a   1.000
_cell.length_b   1.000
_cell.length_c   1.000
_cell.angle_alpha   90.00
_cell.angle_beta   90.00
_cell.angle_gamma   90.00
#
_symmetry.space_group_name_H-M   'P 1'
#
loop_
_entity.id
_entity.type
_entity.pdbx_description
1 polymer ?
#
loop_
_entity_poly.entity_id
_entity_poly.type
_entity_poly.pdbx_seq_one_letter_code
_entity_poly.pdbx_strand_id
1 'polypeptide(L)'
;MEIADEYERDAEKNFLLRLRHTSQGTLHEATMTVEPATWHIFQTCRELMSEDERATAHYLAMLQYAYSFTVKRERIKGENRAKRLLQPAIEEMLKDGDSAFLARVKDRLLQKHGQKLLNLCPKCGALARTPQSRQCSKCLHSWHDA
;
A
#
# COMPACT_ATOMS: atom_id res chain seq x y z
N MET A 1 -11.38 25.84 2.96
CA MET A 1 -11.45 24.48 3.53
C MET A 1 -11.13 23.48 2.42
N GLU A 2 -9.98 23.64 1.75
CA GLU A 2 -9.67 22.91 0.49
C GLU A 2 -8.23 22.36 0.46
N ILE A 3 -7.33 22.82 1.34
CA ILE A 3 -5.90 22.47 1.32
C ILE A 3 -5.63 21.11 1.97
N ALA A 4 -6.48 20.67 2.92
CA ALA A 4 -6.32 19.37 3.60
C ALA A 4 -6.55 18.18 2.65
N ASP A 5 -7.47 18.34 1.71
CA ASP A 5 -7.98 17.30 0.82
C ASP A 5 -7.00 17.00 -0.33
N GLU A 6 -6.25 18.00 -0.79
CA GLU A 6 -5.17 17.84 -1.77
C GLU A 6 -3.92 17.20 -1.14
N TYR A 7 -3.61 17.55 0.11
CA TYR A 7 -2.49 16.97 0.87
C TYR A 7 -2.71 15.51 1.28
N GLU A 8 -3.94 15.12 1.63
CA GLU A 8 -4.29 13.72 1.94
C GLU A 8 -4.19 12.84 0.70
N ARG A 9 -4.66 13.32 -0.46
CA ARG A 9 -4.49 12.65 -1.76
C ARG A 9 -3.02 12.51 -2.15
N ASP A 10 -2.19 13.52 -1.88
CA ASP A 10 -0.76 13.47 -2.16
C ASP A 10 0.01 12.58 -1.19
N ALA A 11 -0.42 12.47 0.07
CA ALA A 11 0.16 11.55 1.04
C ALA A 11 -0.21 10.09 0.72
N GLU A 12 -1.45 9.80 0.30
CA GLU A 12 -1.84 8.50 -0.25
C GLU A 12 -1.05 8.16 -1.53
N LYS A 13 -0.93 9.10 -2.49
CA LYS A 13 -0.09 8.90 -3.69
C LYS A 13 1.38 8.67 -3.36
N ASN A 14 1.93 9.36 -2.35
CA ASN A 14 3.33 9.21 -1.93
C ASN A 14 3.60 7.89 -1.19
N PHE A 15 2.65 7.39 -0.39
CA PHE A 15 2.69 6.04 0.19
C PHE A 15 2.75 4.98 -0.92
N LEU A 16 1.90 5.14 -1.94
CA LEU A 16 1.84 4.24 -3.08
C LEU A 16 3.08 4.31 -4.00
N LEU A 17 3.71 5.48 -4.14
CA LEU A 17 4.91 5.69 -4.95
C LEU A 17 6.21 5.20 -4.27
N ARG A 18 6.31 5.24 -2.94
CA ARG A 18 7.57 4.93 -2.21
C ARG A 18 7.81 3.46 -1.91
N LEU A 19 6.80 2.60 -2.09
CA LEU A 19 6.98 1.14 -2.08
C LEU A 19 7.72 0.61 -3.34
N ARG A 20 8.15 1.51 -4.25
CA ARG A 20 8.84 1.17 -5.51
C ARG A 20 10.35 1.41 -5.53
N HIS A 21 10.93 2.06 -4.52
CA HIS A 21 12.37 2.41 -4.50
C HIS A 21 13.04 2.02 -3.19
N THR A 22 13.55 0.79 -3.13
CA THR A 22 14.73 0.43 -2.29
C THR A 22 15.52 -0.68 -2.99
N SER A 23 16.13 -0.35 -4.12
CA SER A 23 17.46 -0.90 -4.44
C SER A 23 18.43 0.28 -4.40
N GLN A 24 19.36 0.21 -3.45
CA GLN A 24 20.48 1.13 -3.22
C GLN A 24 20.17 2.37 -2.36
N GLY A 25 20.78 2.40 -1.17
CA GLY A 25 20.87 3.58 -0.31
C GLY A 25 20.53 3.28 1.15
N THR A 26 21.54 2.94 1.92
CA THR A 26 21.54 2.76 3.38
C THR A 26 20.77 3.86 4.12
N LEU A 27 19.77 3.48 4.94
CA LEU A 27 19.39 4.09 6.21
C LEU A 27 18.31 3.23 6.89
N HIS A 28 18.68 2.57 7.99
CA HIS A 28 17.88 1.84 8.97
C HIS A 28 17.06 0.60 8.53
N GLU A 29 17.46 -0.53 9.12
CA GLU A 29 16.81 -1.84 9.12
C GLU A 29 15.37 -1.76 9.65
N ALA A 30 14.42 -1.65 8.74
CA ALA A 30 13.09 -2.27 8.75
C ALA A 30 12.30 -1.66 7.59
N THR A 31 12.86 -1.67 6.37
CA THR A 31 12.02 -1.50 5.18
C THR A 31 11.03 -2.66 5.22
N MET A 32 9.76 -2.39 5.54
CA MET A 32 8.69 -3.39 5.42
C MET A 32 8.75 -3.92 3.98
N THR A 33 9.31 -5.11 3.80
CA THR A 33 9.31 -5.79 2.52
C THR A 33 7.90 -6.33 2.31
N VAL A 34 7.03 -5.47 1.83
CA VAL A 34 5.65 -5.84 1.49
C VAL A 34 5.70 -6.64 0.18
N GLU A 35 5.12 -7.84 0.18
CA GLU A 35 5.01 -8.66 -1.01
C GLU A 35 4.35 -7.87 -2.17
N PRO A 36 4.85 -7.94 -3.41
CA PRO A 36 4.30 -7.17 -4.53
C PRO A 36 2.78 -7.36 -4.74
N ALA A 37 2.26 -8.56 -4.49
CA ALA A 37 0.82 -8.84 -4.56
C ALA A 37 0.02 -8.07 -3.51
N THR A 38 0.52 -7.99 -2.27
CA THR A 38 -0.07 -7.20 -1.20
C THR A 38 -0.19 -5.74 -1.62
N TRP A 39 0.89 -5.15 -2.15
CA TRP A 39 0.87 -3.77 -2.63
C TRP A 39 -0.17 -3.56 -3.74
N HIS A 40 -0.21 -4.47 -4.72
CA HIS A 40 -1.15 -4.39 -5.84
C HIS A 40 -2.61 -4.39 -5.36
N ILE A 41 -2.93 -5.22 -4.37
CA ILE A 41 -4.27 -5.32 -3.79
C ILE A 41 -4.64 -4.02 -3.06
N PHE A 42 -3.77 -3.49 -2.21
CA PHE A 42 -4.08 -2.26 -1.46
C PHE A 42 -4.22 -1.03 -2.38
N GLN A 43 -3.62 -1.04 -3.56
CA GLN A 43 -3.82 0.00 -4.58
C GLN A 43 -5.13 -0.14 -5.36
N THR A 44 -5.46 -1.35 -5.76
CA THR A 44 -6.49 -1.58 -6.78
C THR A 44 -7.83 -1.93 -6.15
N CYS A 45 -7.80 -2.56 -4.99
CA CYS A 45 -8.96 -3.17 -4.36
C CYS A 45 -9.45 -2.35 -3.15
N ARG A 46 -9.15 -1.05 -3.08
CA ARG A 46 -9.57 -0.17 -1.99
C ARG A 46 -11.08 -0.23 -1.77
N GLU A 47 -11.87 -0.26 -2.84
CA GLU A 47 -13.33 -0.37 -2.76
C GLU A 47 -13.86 -1.74 -2.30
N LEU A 48 -13.00 -2.76 -2.29
CA LEU A 48 -13.34 -4.11 -1.80
C LEU A 48 -12.96 -4.31 -0.32
N MET A 49 -12.23 -3.36 0.27
CA MET A 49 -11.85 -3.36 1.69
C MET A 49 -13.00 -2.84 2.56
N SER A 50 -13.09 -3.33 3.78
CA SER A 50 -14.01 -2.76 4.77
C SER A 50 -13.58 -1.34 5.15
N GLU A 51 -14.48 -0.60 5.79
CA GLU A 51 -14.17 0.75 6.29
C GLU A 51 -12.98 0.73 7.26
N ASP A 52 -12.99 -0.18 8.23
CA ASP A 52 -11.91 -0.32 9.21
C ASP A 52 -10.56 -0.68 8.57
N GLU A 53 -10.56 -1.52 7.53
CA GLU A 53 -9.32 -1.86 6.81
C GLU A 53 -8.78 -0.68 6.02
N ARG A 54 -9.66 0.12 5.40
CA ARG A 54 -9.27 1.35 4.72
C ARG A 54 -8.71 2.37 5.72
N ALA A 55 -9.37 2.53 6.87
CA ALA A 55 -8.90 3.41 7.94
C ALA A 55 -7.53 2.96 8.49
N THR A 56 -7.34 1.66 8.70
CA THR A 56 -6.07 1.08 9.14
C THR A 56 -4.97 1.27 8.10
N ALA A 57 -5.26 1.01 6.82
CA ALA A 57 -4.32 1.26 5.74
C ALA A 57 -3.92 2.74 5.64
N HIS A 58 -4.87 3.65 5.80
CA HIS A 58 -4.62 5.09 5.82
C HIS A 58 -3.74 5.51 7.02
N TYR A 59 -4.00 4.97 8.21
CA TYR A 59 -3.16 5.18 9.38
C TYR A 59 -1.70 4.73 9.15
N LEU A 60 -1.51 3.52 8.61
CA LEU A 60 -0.18 3.00 8.27
C LEU A 60 0.52 3.88 7.22
N ALA A 61 -0.23 4.36 6.22
CA ALA A 61 0.30 5.27 5.22
C ALA A 61 0.77 6.61 5.82
N MET A 62 0.01 7.18 6.75
CA MET A 62 0.39 8.40 7.46
C MET A 62 1.63 8.18 8.34
N LEU A 63 1.73 7.04 9.02
CA LEU A 63 2.93 6.70 9.79
C LEU A 63 4.15 6.60 8.88
N GLN A 64 4.08 5.84 7.80
CA GLN A 64 5.20 5.71 6.86
C GLN A 64 5.60 7.06 6.26
N TYR A 65 4.62 7.90 5.91
CA TYR A 65 4.88 9.27 5.48
C TYR A 65 5.63 10.06 6.55
N ALA A 66 5.23 9.96 7.82
CA ALA A 66 5.94 10.60 8.92
C ALA A 66 7.39 10.12 9.02
N TYR A 67 7.63 8.81 8.98
CA TYR A 67 8.98 8.22 9.07
C TYR A 67 9.88 8.55 7.88
N SER A 68 9.32 9.01 6.77
CA SER A 68 10.10 9.45 5.63
C SER A 68 10.80 10.80 5.83
N PHE A 69 10.40 11.58 6.83
CA PHE A 69 11.06 12.83 7.13
C PHE A 69 12.36 12.57 7.90
N THR A 70 13.47 13.06 7.34
CA THR A 70 14.78 13.07 8.01
C THR A 70 14.83 14.09 9.16
N VAL A 71 14.05 15.18 9.03
CA VAL A 71 13.94 16.22 10.05
C VAL A 71 13.02 15.75 11.18
N LYS A 72 13.57 15.60 12.39
CA LYS A 72 12.84 15.14 13.59
C LYS A 72 11.53 15.88 13.84
N ARG A 73 11.52 17.21 13.67
CA ARG A 73 10.32 18.04 13.87
C ARG A 73 9.19 17.66 12.92
N GLU A 74 9.50 17.46 11.64
CA GLU A 74 8.51 17.07 10.63
C GLU A 74 8.03 15.63 10.85
N ARG A 75 8.93 14.72 11.25
CA ARG A 75 8.56 13.36 11.65
C ARG A 75 7.55 13.37 12.79
N ILE A 76 7.84 14.08 13.90
CA ILE A 76 6.93 14.19 15.05
C ILE A 76 5.58 14.79 14.64
N LYS A 77 5.58 15.80 13.75
CA LYS A 77 4.36 16.39 13.23
C LYS A 77 3.53 15.38 12.44
N GLY A 78 4.17 14.55 11.61
CA GLY A 78 3.53 13.46 10.88
C GLY A 78 2.99 12.38 11.81
N GLU A 79 3.77 11.93 12.80
CA GLU A 79 3.34 10.95 13.80
C GLU A 79 2.12 11.45 14.57
N ASN A 80 2.13 12.72 14.99
CA ASN A 80 0.99 13.35 15.66
C ASN A 80 -0.24 13.54 14.78
N ARG A 81 -0.11 13.48 13.44
CA ARG A 81 -1.26 13.43 12.54
C ARG A 81 -1.80 12.00 12.47
N ALA A 82 -0.94 11.01 12.27
CA ALA A 82 -1.33 9.60 12.27
C ALA A 82 -2.04 9.21 13.57
N LYS A 83 -1.52 9.64 14.73
CA LYS A 83 -2.14 9.39 16.05
C LYS A 83 -3.56 9.95 16.18
N ARG A 84 -3.95 10.98 15.43
CA ARG A 84 -5.34 11.49 15.45
C ARG A 84 -6.32 10.58 14.73
N LEU A 85 -5.81 9.75 13.83
CA LEU A 85 -6.60 8.75 13.11
C LEU A 85 -6.75 7.46 13.92
N LEU A 86 -5.91 7.25 14.96
CA LEU A 86 -5.90 6.03 15.74
C LEU A 86 -7.24 5.86 16.49
N GLN A 87 -7.88 4.73 16.27
CA GLN A 87 -9.14 4.32 16.88
C GLN A 87 -9.00 2.88 17.39
N PRO A 88 -9.84 2.44 18.35
CA PRO A 88 -9.77 1.08 18.89
C PRO A 88 -9.86 -0.01 17.82
N ALA A 89 -10.65 0.22 16.75
CA ALA A 89 -10.74 -0.70 15.62
C ALA A 89 -9.41 -0.86 14.87
N ILE A 90 -8.65 0.22 14.70
CA ILE A 90 -7.32 0.21 14.07
C ILE A 90 -6.32 -0.52 14.96
N GLU A 91 -6.36 -0.28 16.28
CA GLU A 91 -5.50 -0.98 17.24
C GLU A 91 -5.77 -2.49 17.22
N GLU A 92 -7.04 -2.90 17.21
CA GLU A 92 -7.44 -4.30 17.10
C GLU A 92 -6.97 -4.93 15.78
N MET A 93 -7.09 -4.20 14.66
CA MET A 93 -6.59 -4.68 13.37
C MET A 93 -5.08 -4.84 13.32
N LEU A 94 -4.35 -4.05 14.11
CA LEU A 94 -2.88 -4.04 14.17
C LEU A 94 -2.32 -4.82 15.36
N LYS A 95 -3.14 -5.53 16.14
CA LYS A 95 -2.68 -6.26 17.36
C LYS A 95 -1.57 -7.27 17.09
N ASP A 96 -1.56 -7.87 15.89
CA ASP A 96 -0.56 -8.83 15.43
C ASP A 96 0.55 -8.18 14.57
N GLY A 97 0.56 -6.84 14.48
CA GLY A 97 1.47 -6.04 13.68
C GLY A 97 1.02 -5.79 12.24
N ASP A 98 1.63 -4.77 11.62
CA ASP A 98 1.29 -4.25 10.29
C ASP A 98 1.37 -5.32 9.20
N SER A 99 2.41 -6.17 9.24
CA SER A 99 2.59 -7.22 8.23
C SER A 99 1.49 -8.27 8.29
N ALA A 100 1.04 -8.63 9.49
CA ALA A 100 -0.06 -9.59 9.66
C ALA A 100 -1.39 -8.99 9.19
N PHE A 101 -1.64 -7.72 9.48
CA PHE A 101 -2.79 -6.98 8.93
C PHE A 101 -2.79 -7.03 7.40
N LEU A 102 -1.69 -6.61 6.77
CA LEU A 102 -1.57 -6.58 5.31
C LEU A 102 -1.79 -7.96 4.67
N ALA A 103 -1.22 -9.02 5.26
CA ALA A 103 -1.40 -10.38 4.79
C ALA A 103 -2.87 -10.85 4.91
N ARG A 104 -3.53 -10.60 6.05
CA ARG A 104 -4.94 -10.96 6.25
C ARG A 104 -5.86 -10.31 5.22
N VAL A 105 -5.68 -9.02 4.96
CA VAL A 105 -6.48 -8.29 3.96
C VAL A 105 -6.24 -8.87 2.57
N LYS A 106 -4.98 -9.09 2.19
CA LYS A 106 -4.59 -9.71 0.92
C LYS A 106 -5.27 -11.08 0.75
N ASP A 107 -5.08 -11.97 1.72
CA ASP A 107 -5.56 -13.35 1.66
C ASP A 107 -7.07 -13.41 1.60
N ARG A 108 -7.77 -12.62 2.43
CA ARG A 108 -9.24 -12.52 2.42
C ARG A 108 -9.76 -12.03 1.07
N LEU A 109 -9.14 -10.99 0.48
CA LEU A 109 -9.56 -10.47 -0.82
C LEU A 109 -9.31 -11.48 -1.95
N LEU A 110 -8.17 -12.17 -1.95
CA LEU A 110 -7.88 -13.23 -2.90
C LEU A 110 -8.81 -14.43 -2.74
N GLN A 111 -9.15 -14.81 -1.51
CA GLN A 111 -10.09 -15.90 -1.25
C GLN A 111 -11.50 -15.56 -1.77
N LYS A 112 -11.96 -14.33 -1.54
CA LYS A 112 -13.32 -13.89 -1.89
C LYS A 112 -13.51 -13.57 -3.38
N HIS A 113 -12.51 -12.99 -4.02
CA HIS A 113 -12.63 -12.47 -5.38
C HIS A 113 -11.73 -13.20 -6.40
N GLY A 114 -10.84 -14.08 -5.94
CA GLY A 114 -9.92 -14.83 -6.79
C GLY A 114 -8.72 -14.02 -7.27
N GLN A 115 -7.78 -14.71 -7.95
CA GLN A 115 -6.55 -14.12 -8.48
C GLN A 115 -6.78 -13.10 -9.61
N LYS A 116 -8.01 -12.97 -10.14
CA LYS A 116 -8.37 -11.94 -11.12
C LYS A 116 -8.20 -10.51 -10.60
N LEU A 117 -8.11 -10.31 -9.28
CA LEU A 117 -7.74 -9.04 -8.69
C LEU A 117 -6.28 -8.64 -8.99
N LEU A 118 -5.45 -9.63 -9.29
CA LEU A 118 -4.07 -9.44 -9.67
C LEU A 118 -4.02 -9.33 -11.19
N ASN A 119 -3.47 -8.22 -11.70
CA ASN A 119 -3.19 -8.11 -13.13
C ASN A 119 -2.00 -9.02 -13.49
N LEU A 120 -2.28 -10.30 -13.76
CA LEU A 120 -1.27 -11.31 -14.12
C LEU A 120 -1.09 -11.39 -15.62
N CYS A 121 0.15 -11.59 -16.08
CA CYS A 121 0.45 -11.81 -17.48
C CYS A 121 -0.22 -13.12 -17.96
N PRO A 122 -1.03 -13.09 -19.04
CA PRO A 122 -1.70 -14.29 -19.54
C PRO A 122 -0.74 -15.33 -20.11
N LYS A 123 0.48 -14.91 -20.53
CA LYS A 123 1.49 -15.82 -21.09
C LYS A 123 2.34 -16.51 -20.03
N CYS A 124 2.70 -15.83 -18.94
CA CYS A 124 3.69 -16.34 -17.98
C CYS A 124 3.26 -16.27 -16.50
N GLY A 125 2.07 -15.77 -16.21
CA GLY A 125 1.53 -15.65 -14.84
C GLY A 125 2.21 -14.60 -13.96
N ALA A 126 3.19 -13.85 -14.47
CA ALA A 126 3.88 -12.82 -13.68
C ALA A 126 2.96 -11.62 -13.39
N LEU A 127 3.02 -11.09 -12.17
CA LEU A 127 2.29 -9.88 -11.78
C LEU A 127 2.78 -8.67 -12.61
N ALA A 128 1.83 -7.94 -13.19
CA ALA A 128 2.11 -6.75 -13.96
C ALA A 128 2.53 -5.58 -13.06
N ARG A 129 3.35 -4.67 -13.61
CA ARG A 129 4.01 -3.60 -12.87
C ARG A 129 3.05 -2.57 -12.26
N THR A 130 1.87 -2.42 -12.86
CA THR A 130 0.75 -1.59 -12.40
C THR A 130 -0.56 -2.31 -12.71
N PRO A 131 -1.66 -1.99 -12.01
CA PRO A 131 -2.96 -2.57 -12.28
C PRO A 131 -3.46 -2.38 -13.71
N GLN A 132 -3.05 -1.29 -14.38
CA GLN A 132 -3.45 -0.95 -15.75
C GLN A 132 -2.45 -1.42 -16.82
N SER A 133 -1.30 -1.98 -16.44
CA SER A 133 -0.27 -2.39 -17.39
C SER A 133 -0.79 -3.52 -18.30
N ARG A 134 -0.70 -3.35 -19.62
CA ARG A 134 -1.01 -4.40 -20.60
C ARG A 134 0.23 -4.99 -21.26
N GLN A 135 1.38 -4.85 -20.60
CA GLN A 135 2.65 -5.43 -21.02
C GLN A 135 3.35 -6.07 -19.81
N CYS A 136 3.91 -7.27 -20.02
CA CYS A 136 4.65 -7.99 -19.00
C CYS A 136 6.10 -7.49 -18.95
N SER A 137 6.59 -7.12 -17.77
CA SER A 137 8.00 -6.77 -17.57
C SER A 137 8.96 -7.96 -17.61
N LYS A 138 8.44 -9.19 -17.43
CA LYS A 138 9.24 -10.42 -17.38
C LYS A 138 9.42 -11.08 -18.76
N CYS A 139 8.33 -11.29 -19.49
CA CYS A 139 8.37 -11.99 -20.79
C CYS A 139 8.06 -11.07 -21.98
N LEU A 140 7.87 -9.77 -21.75
CA LEU A 140 7.59 -8.73 -22.75
C LEU A 140 6.32 -8.96 -23.60
N HIS A 141 5.52 -9.98 -23.30
CA HIS A 141 4.22 -10.19 -23.92
C HIS A 141 3.31 -8.99 -23.65
N SER A 142 2.62 -8.56 -24.69
CA SER A 142 1.63 -7.50 -24.65
C SER A 142 0.24 -8.06 -24.94
N TRP A 143 -0.76 -7.58 -24.20
CA TRP A 143 -2.18 -7.90 -24.35
C TRP A 143 -3.00 -6.61 -24.49
N HIS A 144 -2.48 -5.63 -25.23
CA HIS A 144 -3.23 -4.41 -25.54
C HIS A 144 -4.50 -4.68 -26.36
N ASP A 145 -4.46 -5.72 -27.20
CA ASP A 145 -5.51 -6.10 -28.15
C ASP A 145 -6.53 -7.11 -27.57
N ALA A 146 -6.41 -7.44 -26.28
CA ALA A 146 -7.31 -8.37 -25.58
C ALA A 146 -8.54 -7.67 -24.98
#